data_AF-A0AAV5E069-F1
#
_entry.id   AF-A0AAV5E069-F1
#
_cell.length_a   1.000
_cell.length_b   1.000
_cell.length_c   1.000
_cell.angle_alpha   90.00
_cell.angle_beta   90.00
_cell.angle_gamma   90.00
#
_symmetry.space_group_name_H-M   'P 1'
#
loop_
_entity.id
_entity.type
_entity.pdbx_description
1 polymer ?
#
loop_
_entity_poly.entity_id
_entity_poly.type
_entity_poly.pdbx_seq_one_letter_code
_entity_poly.pdbx_strand_id
1 'polypeptide(L)'
;MATASKEAGGEGKTAAAGNGDEFTMTSNSNTFPANFAEIVASLPQPQGPQSPMFPSLRLYHGFWLPEITLLSLPQIHARFNPGPTDVLVASFPKSGTTWLKSVCYAAARRSVYSPSGDDGSGGHPLLSRNSHDCVRSLGTLGFLQGSSIDDADADADAAPRLVGTHLPYSLLPAHATTGEAAGGCRIVYICRDPKDTLVSLWHFNSGIELADAAGIGGQVRRCV
;
A
#
# COMPACT_ATOMS: atom_id res chain seq x y z
N MET A 1 61.82 8.63 43.85
CA MET A 1 60.68 9.28 43.18
C MET A 1 59.96 10.10 44.24
N ALA A 2 60.06 11.42 44.16
CA ALA A 2 59.73 12.34 45.24
C ALA A 2 58.57 13.28 44.85
N THR A 3 57.87 13.71 45.91
CA THR A 3 57.09 14.95 46.10
C THR A 3 55.68 15.12 45.52
N ALA A 4 54.80 15.53 46.44
CA ALA A 4 53.42 16.01 46.31
C ALA A 4 53.35 17.53 46.08
N SER A 5 52.14 18.02 45.70
CA SER A 5 51.61 19.43 45.64
C SER A 5 50.95 19.68 44.27
N LYS A 6 49.83 20.40 44.04
CA LYS A 6 48.92 21.24 44.85
C LYS A 6 47.66 21.59 44.00
N GLU A 7 46.61 22.03 44.69
CA GLU A 7 45.21 22.38 44.33
C GLU A 7 44.91 23.44 43.23
N ALA A 8 43.59 23.53 42.97
CA ALA A 8 42.74 24.62 42.43
C ALA A 8 42.54 24.59 40.90
N GLY A 9 41.34 24.70 40.31
CA GLY A 9 40.02 25.15 40.75
C GLY A 9 39.41 25.90 39.55
N GLY A 10 38.21 25.54 39.08
CA GLY A 10 37.60 26.20 37.92
C GLY A 10 36.31 25.54 37.42
N GLU A 11 35.21 26.26 37.54
CA GLU A 11 33.81 25.90 37.35
C GLU A 11 33.42 25.49 35.91
N GLY A 12 32.29 24.76 35.80
CA GLY A 12 31.28 25.13 34.81
C GLY A 12 30.76 24.05 33.87
N LYS A 13 29.48 23.72 34.07
CA LYS A 13 28.46 23.42 33.05
C LYS A 13 28.18 21.95 32.70
N THR A 14 27.17 21.44 33.40
CA THR A 14 26.24 20.38 32.98
C THR A 14 25.71 20.60 31.56
N ALA A 15 25.73 19.55 30.73
CA ALA A 15 24.82 19.42 29.59
C ALA A 15 24.29 17.98 29.57
N ALA A 16 22.99 17.86 29.82
CA ALA A 16 22.23 16.63 29.79
C ALA A 16 22.23 16.03 28.38
N ALA A 17 22.55 14.73 28.27
CA ALA A 17 22.22 13.94 27.10
C ALA A 17 20.69 13.70 27.15
N GLY A 18 19.97 14.40 26.30
CA GLY A 18 18.52 14.27 26.15
C GLY A 18 18.13 12.86 25.73
N ASN A 19 17.05 12.38 26.34
CA ASN A 19 16.34 11.16 26.02
C ASN A 19 16.15 11.02 24.50
N GLY A 20 16.41 9.82 24.00
CA GLY A 20 15.88 9.40 22.72
C GLY A 20 14.36 9.34 22.83
N ASP A 21 13.68 10.20 22.08
CA ASP A 21 12.23 10.16 21.94
C ASP A 21 11.85 8.85 21.23
N GLU A 22 11.37 7.92 22.04
CA GLU A 22 10.56 6.79 21.63
C GLU A 22 9.36 7.31 20.84
N PHE A 23 9.39 7.09 19.53
CA PHE A 23 8.33 7.50 18.62
C PHE A 23 7.11 6.60 18.81
N THR A 24 6.29 6.92 19.81
CA THR A 24 4.98 6.30 20.00
C THR A 24 4.01 6.77 18.92
N MET A 25 3.84 5.93 17.89
CA MET A 25 2.79 6.07 16.88
C MET A 25 1.43 5.67 17.45
N THR A 26 0.64 6.64 17.88
CA THR A 26 -0.78 6.44 18.21
C THR A 26 -1.65 7.44 17.46
N SER A 27 -2.37 6.97 16.43
CA SER A 27 -3.84 6.93 16.43
C SER A 27 -4.36 6.53 15.04
N ASN A 28 -4.77 5.26 14.90
CA ASN A 28 -5.65 4.82 13.81
C ASN A 28 -7.08 5.33 14.09
N SER A 29 -7.27 6.65 14.09
CA SER A 29 -8.60 7.24 14.21
C SER A 29 -9.32 7.05 12.88
N ASN A 30 -10.39 6.26 12.86
CA ASN A 30 -11.26 6.05 11.69
C ASN A 30 -12.07 7.32 11.31
N THR A 31 -11.78 8.47 11.93
CA THR A 31 -12.51 9.73 11.78
C THR A 31 -11.71 10.72 10.96
N PHE A 32 -12.24 11.07 9.79
CA PHE A 32 -11.72 12.13 8.94
C PHE A 32 -12.57 13.38 9.10
N PRO A 33 -11.95 14.58 9.17
CA PRO A 33 -12.69 15.83 9.29
C PRO A 33 -13.47 16.15 7.99
N ALA A 34 -14.56 16.91 8.09
CA ALA A 34 -15.40 17.25 6.94
C ALA A 34 -14.63 18.01 5.84
N ASN A 35 -13.61 18.78 6.22
CA ASN A 35 -12.74 19.54 5.32
C ASN A 35 -11.47 18.76 4.93
N PHE A 36 -11.47 17.43 4.96
CA PHE A 36 -10.27 16.62 4.69
C PHE A 36 -9.65 16.89 3.31
N ALA A 37 -10.46 17.19 2.29
CA ALA A 37 -9.95 17.56 0.97
C ALA A 37 -9.11 18.85 1.00
N GLU A 38 -9.53 19.85 1.77
CA GLU A 38 -8.77 21.10 1.97
C GLU A 38 -7.47 20.85 2.73
N ILE A 39 -7.51 19.96 3.73
CA ILE A 39 -6.31 19.52 4.45
C ILE A 39 -5.33 18.88 3.48
N VAL A 40 -5.77 17.92 2.65
CA VAL A 40 -4.94 17.26 1.64
C VAL A 40 -4.33 18.26 0.66
N ALA A 41 -5.11 19.26 0.22
CA ALA A 41 -4.61 20.31 -0.66
C ALA A 41 -3.52 21.17 0.01
N SER A 42 -3.61 21.40 1.33
CA SER A 42 -2.63 22.16 2.11
C SER A 42 -1.34 21.41 2.48
N LEU A 43 -1.29 20.08 2.26
CA LEU A 43 -0.13 19.27 2.62
C LEU A 43 1.11 19.60 1.77
N PRO A 44 2.33 19.40 2.30
CA PRO A 44 3.56 19.62 1.55
C PRO A 44 3.64 18.76 0.28
N GLN A 45 4.25 19.31 -0.76
CA GLN A 45 4.55 18.64 -2.02
C GLN A 45 6.05 18.36 -2.15
N PRO A 46 6.46 17.31 -2.89
CA PRO A 46 7.88 17.06 -3.10
C PRO A 46 8.49 18.16 -3.96
N GLN A 47 9.74 18.52 -3.67
CA GLN A 47 10.49 19.44 -4.51
C GLN A 47 11.04 18.69 -5.72
N GLY A 48 10.84 19.25 -6.92
CA GLY A 48 11.38 18.69 -8.17
C GLY A 48 10.37 17.99 -9.06
N PRO A 49 10.83 17.39 -10.18
CA PRO A 49 9.97 16.74 -11.16
C PRO A 49 9.24 15.56 -10.54
N GLN A 50 7.94 15.50 -10.77
CA GLN A 50 7.08 14.42 -10.28
C GLN A 50 7.10 13.24 -11.24
N SER A 51 6.90 12.04 -10.69
CA SER A 51 6.75 10.84 -11.50
C SER A 51 5.43 10.89 -12.28
N PRO A 52 5.41 10.51 -13.57
CA PRO A 52 4.18 10.33 -14.35
C PRO A 52 3.19 9.36 -13.70
N MET A 53 3.68 8.33 -13.00
CA MET A 53 2.82 7.40 -12.25
C MET A 53 2.15 8.09 -11.06
N PHE A 54 2.81 9.08 -10.45
CA PHE A 54 2.36 9.79 -9.27
C PHE A 54 2.48 11.31 -9.47
N PRO A 55 1.66 11.91 -10.34
CA PRO A 55 1.83 13.30 -10.77
C PRO A 55 1.57 14.31 -9.65
N SER A 56 0.90 13.90 -8.57
CA SER A 56 0.59 14.75 -7.42
C SER A 56 0.79 13.95 -6.15
N LEU A 57 1.95 14.11 -5.51
CA LEU A 57 2.24 13.55 -4.20
C LEU A 57 2.02 14.59 -3.10
N ARG A 58 1.60 14.11 -1.93
CA ARG A 58 1.45 14.91 -0.71
C ARG A 58 2.05 14.16 0.48
N LEU A 59 2.68 14.89 1.40
CA LEU A 59 3.24 14.31 2.63
C LEU A 59 2.15 14.20 3.70
N TYR A 60 1.78 12.97 4.07
CA TYR A 60 0.78 12.69 5.11
C TYR A 60 1.29 11.63 6.08
N HIS A 61 1.30 11.93 7.39
CA HIS A 61 1.82 11.05 8.46
C HIS A 61 3.19 10.42 8.14
N GLY A 62 4.10 11.16 7.52
CA GLY A 62 5.45 10.70 7.18
C GLY A 62 5.57 9.91 5.88
N PHE A 63 4.49 9.74 5.12
CA PHE A 63 4.50 9.04 3.83
C PHE A 63 4.19 10.00 2.67
N TRP A 64 4.92 9.83 1.57
CA TRP A 64 4.59 10.46 0.29
C TRP A 64 3.55 9.61 -0.44
N LEU A 65 2.33 10.14 -0.54
CA LEU A 65 1.20 9.40 -1.11
C LEU A 65 0.57 10.18 -2.26
N PRO A 66 0.03 9.50 -3.29
CA PRO A 66 -0.72 10.15 -4.35
C PRO A 66 -1.92 10.88 -3.75
N GLU A 67 -2.14 12.12 -4.20
CA GLU A 67 -3.25 12.97 -3.75
C GLU A 67 -4.60 12.25 -3.91
N ILE A 68 -4.79 11.56 -5.02
CA ILE A 68 -5.99 10.73 -5.24
C ILE A 68 -6.16 9.63 -4.18
N THR A 69 -5.07 8.99 -3.75
CA THR A 69 -5.11 7.98 -2.69
C THR A 69 -5.47 8.61 -1.34
N LEU A 70 -4.95 9.80 -1.04
CA LEU A 70 -5.31 10.52 0.18
C LEU A 70 -6.78 10.91 0.18
N LEU A 71 -7.28 11.55 -0.87
CA LEU A 71 -8.69 11.93 -0.99
C LEU A 71 -9.65 10.73 -0.86
N SER A 72 -9.14 9.53 -1.13
CA SER A 72 -9.88 8.27 -1.02
C SER A 72 -9.89 7.65 0.37
N LEU A 73 -8.98 8.05 1.27
CA LEU A 73 -8.86 7.44 2.60
C LEU A 73 -10.17 7.41 3.38
N PRO A 74 -10.99 8.49 3.43
CA PRO A 74 -12.25 8.45 4.14
C PRO A 74 -13.21 7.39 3.59
N GLN A 75 -13.29 7.24 2.27
CA GLN A 75 -14.14 6.23 1.63
C GLN A 75 -13.61 4.82 1.85
N ILE A 76 -12.29 4.62 1.81
CA ILE A 76 -11.65 3.34 2.14
C ILE A 76 -12.00 2.95 3.57
N HIS A 77 -11.85 3.86 4.54
CA HIS A 77 -12.15 3.60 5.94
C HIS A 77 -13.64 3.34 6.20
N ALA A 78 -14.53 4.03 5.47
CA ALA A 78 -15.97 3.84 5.59
C ALA A 78 -16.48 2.53 4.96
N ARG A 79 -15.87 2.08 3.85
CA ARG A 79 -16.37 0.93 3.07
C ARG A 79 -15.62 -0.37 3.31
N PHE A 80 -14.34 -0.29 3.62
CA PHE A 80 -13.52 -1.49 3.79
C PHE A 80 -13.80 -2.09 5.17
N ASN A 81 -14.65 -3.12 5.23
CA ASN A 81 -14.92 -3.90 6.43
C ASN A 81 -14.56 -5.38 6.20
N PRO A 82 -13.28 -5.75 6.36
CA PRO A 82 -12.86 -7.12 6.12
C PRO A 82 -13.31 -8.05 7.24
N GLY A 83 -13.61 -9.29 6.89
CA GLY A 83 -13.89 -10.37 7.81
C GLY A 83 -12.63 -11.17 8.19
N PRO A 84 -12.73 -12.10 9.14
CA PRO A 84 -11.59 -12.88 9.65
C PRO A 84 -10.98 -13.83 8.60
N THR A 85 -11.74 -14.17 7.55
CA THR A 85 -11.26 -15.00 6.44
C THR A 85 -10.59 -14.20 5.34
N ASP A 86 -10.71 -12.88 5.34
CA ASP A 86 -10.18 -12.05 4.27
C ASP A 86 -8.67 -11.92 4.34
N VAL A 87 -8.05 -11.78 3.17
CA VAL A 87 -6.61 -11.61 3.03
C VAL A 87 -6.32 -10.30 2.31
N LEU A 88 -5.64 -9.41 3.02
CA LEU A 88 -5.08 -8.18 2.49
C LEU A 88 -3.69 -8.46 1.90
N VAL A 89 -3.58 -8.30 0.58
CA VAL A 89 -2.35 -8.48 -0.20
C VAL A 89 -1.66 -7.13 -0.32
N ALA A 90 -0.71 -6.87 0.56
CA ALA A 90 -0.04 -5.58 0.71
C ALA A 90 1.36 -5.58 0.07
N SER A 91 1.76 -4.46 -0.51
CA SER A 91 3.13 -4.28 -0.99
C SER A 91 3.45 -2.81 -1.19
N PHE A 92 4.73 -2.47 -1.34
CA PHE A 92 5.10 -1.21 -1.98
C PHE A 92 4.94 -1.34 -3.51
N PRO A 93 4.56 -0.29 -4.26
CA PRO A 93 4.51 -0.36 -5.71
C PRO A 93 5.81 -0.91 -6.30
N LYS A 94 5.69 -1.86 -7.24
CA LYS A 94 6.84 -2.49 -7.94
C LYS A 94 7.74 -3.39 -7.07
N SER A 95 7.26 -3.82 -5.89
CA SER A 95 7.93 -4.84 -5.07
C SER A 95 7.49 -6.29 -5.37
N GLY A 96 6.69 -6.51 -6.42
CA GLY A 96 6.22 -7.86 -6.81
C GLY A 96 4.71 -8.08 -6.65
N THR A 97 3.90 -7.02 -6.61
CA THR A 97 2.44 -7.09 -6.44
C THR A 97 1.76 -8.00 -7.45
N THR A 98 2.13 -7.94 -8.74
CA THR A 98 1.52 -8.75 -9.81
C THR A 98 1.66 -10.24 -9.51
N TRP A 99 2.86 -10.65 -9.09
CA TRP A 99 3.19 -12.03 -8.74
C TRP A 99 2.56 -12.45 -7.41
N LEU A 100 2.58 -11.58 -6.40
CA LEU A 100 1.94 -11.89 -5.12
C LEU A 100 0.43 -12.09 -5.28
N LYS A 101 -0.24 -11.21 -6.05
CA LYS A 101 -1.66 -11.34 -6.37
C LYS A 101 -1.98 -12.64 -7.09
N SER A 102 -1.18 -13.04 -8.08
CA SER A 102 -1.41 -14.28 -8.81
C SER A 102 -1.24 -15.52 -7.91
N VAL A 103 -0.20 -15.56 -7.09
CA VAL A 103 0.04 -16.65 -6.13
C VAL A 103 -1.08 -16.74 -5.09
N CYS A 104 -1.46 -15.61 -4.47
CA CYS A 104 -2.56 -15.58 -3.50
C CYS A 104 -3.88 -16.02 -4.12
N TYR A 105 -4.19 -15.55 -5.34
CA TYR A 105 -5.42 -15.89 -6.04
C TYR A 105 -5.46 -17.38 -6.42
N ALA A 106 -4.40 -17.92 -7.02
CA ALA A 106 -4.33 -19.34 -7.33
C ALA A 106 -4.44 -20.21 -6.07
N ALA A 107 -3.78 -19.82 -4.97
CA ALA A 107 -3.86 -20.55 -3.71
C ALA A 107 -5.27 -20.52 -3.10
N ALA A 108 -5.95 -19.37 -3.12
CA ALA A 108 -7.31 -19.20 -2.59
C ALA A 108 -8.36 -19.95 -3.42
N ARG A 109 -8.16 -20.04 -4.74
CA ARG A 109 -9.13 -20.63 -5.68
C ARG A 109 -8.80 -22.05 -6.12
N ARG A 110 -7.74 -22.66 -5.58
CA ARG A 110 -7.29 -24.02 -5.95
C ARG A 110 -8.35 -25.13 -5.83
N SER A 111 -9.39 -24.93 -5.01
CA SER A 111 -10.51 -25.88 -4.87
C SER A 111 -11.58 -25.71 -5.94
N VAL A 112 -11.62 -24.53 -6.58
CA VAL A 112 -12.54 -24.19 -7.66
C VAL A 112 -11.88 -24.43 -9.01
N TYR A 113 -10.61 -24.05 -9.13
CA TYR A 113 -9.77 -24.23 -10.31
C TYR A 113 -8.62 -25.17 -9.96
N SER A 114 -8.71 -26.41 -10.43
CA SER A 114 -7.72 -27.44 -10.17
C SER A 114 -6.38 -27.08 -10.84
N PRO A 115 -5.25 -27.16 -10.12
CA PRO A 115 -3.93 -26.91 -10.70
C PRO A 115 -3.58 -27.87 -11.85
N SER A 116 -4.20 -29.04 -11.92
CA SER A 116 -4.03 -30.02 -13.00
C SER A 116 -4.83 -29.71 -14.26
N GLY A 117 -5.79 -28.77 -14.22
CA GLY A 117 -6.58 -28.35 -15.39
C GLY A 117 -7.56 -29.39 -15.91
N ASP A 118 -7.92 -30.39 -15.09
CA ASP A 118 -8.75 -31.55 -15.43
C ASP A 118 -10.22 -31.41 -14.97
N ASP A 119 -10.58 -30.28 -14.38
CA ASP A 119 -11.89 -30.02 -13.76
C ASP A 119 -13.01 -29.63 -14.74
N GLY A 120 -12.70 -29.49 -16.04
CA GLY A 120 -13.66 -29.06 -17.06
C GLY A 120 -14.17 -27.62 -16.88
N SER A 121 -13.55 -26.82 -16.02
CA SER A 121 -14.05 -25.50 -15.59
C SER A 121 -13.78 -24.36 -16.58
N GLY A 122 -13.26 -24.65 -17.78
CA GLY A 122 -12.84 -23.63 -18.74
C GLY A 122 -11.49 -22.97 -18.45
N GLY A 123 -10.72 -23.51 -17.48
CA GLY A 123 -9.37 -23.06 -17.16
C GLY A 123 -9.29 -21.95 -16.11
N HIS A 124 -8.10 -21.77 -15.54
CA HIS A 124 -7.86 -20.84 -14.44
C HIS A 124 -7.93 -19.36 -14.91
N PRO A 125 -8.64 -18.43 -14.23
CA PRO A 125 -8.82 -17.04 -14.68
C PRO A 125 -7.53 -16.26 -14.94
N LEU A 126 -6.45 -16.56 -14.22
CA LEU A 126 -5.12 -15.99 -14.45
C LEU A 126 -4.52 -16.29 -15.84
N LEU A 127 -5.07 -17.26 -16.59
CA LEU A 127 -4.62 -17.56 -17.96
C LEU A 127 -5.22 -16.60 -18.99
N SER A 128 -6.36 -15.97 -18.68
CA SER A 128 -7.09 -15.09 -19.61
C SER A 128 -7.17 -13.63 -19.13
N ARG A 129 -6.88 -13.36 -17.84
CA ARG A 129 -7.02 -12.04 -17.21
C ARG A 129 -5.76 -11.65 -16.45
N ASN A 130 -5.53 -10.35 -16.29
CA ASN A 130 -4.42 -9.83 -15.49
C ASN A 130 -4.70 -10.05 -13.99
N SER A 131 -3.68 -10.33 -13.19
CA SER A 131 -3.86 -10.57 -11.74
C SER A 131 -4.39 -9.35 -10.97
N HIS A 132 -4.21 -8.13 -11.49
CA HIS A 132 -4.82 -6.91 -10.94
C HIS A 132 -6.34 -6.84 -11.18
N ASP A 133 -6.86 -7.56 -12.19
CA ASP A 133 -8.30 -7.71 -12.42
C ASP A 133 -8.89 -8.78 -11.48
N CYS A 134 -8.12 -9.84 -11.18
CA CYS A 134 -8.53 -10.91 -10.27
C CYS A 134 -8.48 -10.52 -8.78
N VAL A 135 -7.51 -9.68 -8.38
CA VAL A 135 -7.37 -9.18 -7.00
C VAL A 135 -7.42 -7.66 -7.02
N ARG A 136 -8.58 -7.10 -6.67
CA ARG A 136 -8.82 -5.65 -6.70
C ARG A 136 -8.03 -4.95 -5.59
N SER A 137 -7.46 -3.77 -5.89
CA SER A 137 -6.69 -2.99 -4.92
C SER A 137 -7.51 -1.84 -4.31
N LEU A 138 -7.35 -1.62 -3.00
CA LEU A 138 -7.78 -0.39 -2.32
C LEU A 138 -7.10 0.83 -2.97
N GLY A 139 -7.86 1.90 -3.19
CA GLY A 139 -7.34 3.16 -3.70
C GLY A 139 -7.08 3.23 -5.21
N THR A 140 -7.43 2.20 -5.99
CA THR A 140 -7.52 2.31 -7.46
C THR A 140 -8.81 3.03 -7.84
N LEU A 141 -8.81 3.83 -8.93
CA LEU A 141 -9.99 4.54 -9.46
C LEU A 141 -11.28 3.69 -9.49
N GLY A 142 -11.18 2.39 -9.79
CA GLY A 142 -12.32 1.45 -9.77
C GLY A 142 -12.90 1.10 -8.40
N PHE A 143 -12.21 1.38 -7.28
CA PHE A 143 -12.78 1.35 -5.93
C PHE A 143 -13.49 2.68 -5.58
N LEU A 144 -13.06 3.78 -6.22
CA LEU A 144 -13.54 5.15 -5.97
C LEU A 144 -14.77 5.53 -6.78
N GLN A 145 -14.86 5.03 -8.02
CA GLN A 145 -15.97 5.29 -8.93
C GLN A 145 -17.26 4.54 -8.58
N GLY A 146 -17.31 3.83 -7.43
CA GLY A 146 -18.54 3.22 -6.95
C GLY A 146 -19.02 2.05 -7.79
N SER A 147 -18.18 1.49 -8.68
CA SER A 147 -18.38 0.12 -9.14
C SER A 147 -18.48 -0.72 -7.88
N SER A 148 -19.63 -1.36 -7.68
CA SER A 148 -19.77 -2.24 -6.53
C SER A 148 -18.65 -3.29 -6.59
N ILE A 149 -18.28 -3.80 -5.43
CA ILE A 149 -17.48 -5.03 -5.39
C ILE A 149 -18.22 -6.15 -6.16
N ASP A 150 -19.55 -6.01 -6.30
CA ASP A 150 -20.51 -6.98 -6.79
C ASP A 150 -20.73 -7.05 -8.33
N ASP A 151 -20.22 -6.10 -9.14
CA ASP A 151 -20.74 -5.94 -10.51
C ASP A 151 -20.16 -6.88 -11.61
N ALA A 152 -19.20 -7.77 -11.36
CA ALA A 152 -18.72 -8.64 -12.47
C ALA A 152 -17.95 -9.93 -12.15
N ASP A 153 -17.50 -10.17 -10.92
CA ASP A 153 -16.73 -11.40 -10.61
C ASP A 153 -17.38 -12.16 -9.47
N ALA A 154 -18.09 -13.24 -9.81
CA ALA A 154 -18.60 -14.21 -8.84
C ALA A 154 -17.49 -14.73 -7.91
N ASP A 155 -16.23 -14.64 -8.35
CA ASP A 155 -15.06 -15.10 -7.63
C ASP A 155 -14.37 -14.00 -6.81
N ALA A 156 -14.79 -12.73 -6.89
CA ALA A 156 -14.24 -11.67 -6.04
C ALA A 156 -14.76 -11.76 -4.60
N ASP A 157 -16.02 -12.16 -4.44
CA ASP A 157 -16.69 -12.29 -3.14
C ASP A 157 -16.61 -13.70 -2.53
N ALA A 158 -16.07 -14.68 -3.27
CA ALA A 158 -15.85 -16.02 -2.76
C ALA A 158 -14.82 -15.98 -1.60
N ALA A 159 -15.14 -16.65 -0.49
CA ALA A 159 -14.22 -16.74 0.64
C ALA A 159 -13.01 -17.65 0.29
N PRO A 160 -11.77 -17.27 0.66
CA PRO A 160 -11.38 -16.01 1.28
C PRO A 160 -11.37 -14.84 0.25
N ARG A 161 -11.87 -13.66 0.63
CA ARG A 161 -11.79 -12.47 -0.24
C ARG A 161 -10.36 -11.95 -0.25
N LEU A 162 -9.85 -11.63 -1.44
CA LEU A 162 -8.50 -11.11 -1.63
C LEU A 162 -8.57 -9.64 -2.01
N VAL A 163 -7.91 -8.79 -1.22
CA VAL A 163 -7.90 -7.33 -1.44
C VAL A 163 -6.45 -6.84 -1.48
N GLY A 164 -6.06 -6.20 -2.58
CA GLY A 164 -4.74 -5.60 -2.72
C GLY A 164 -4.62 -4.23 -2.02
N THR A 165 -3.44 -3.84 -1.58
CA THR A 165 -3.21 -2.45 -1.12
C THR A 165 -1.75 -2.01 -1.24
N HIS A 166 -1.57 -0.71 -1.44
CA HIS A 166 -0.28 -0.02 -1.31
C HIS A 166 -0.26 0.96 -0.13
N LEU A 167 -1.33 0.98 0.69
CA LEU A 167 -1.41 1.83 1.85
C LEU A 167 -0.42 1.38 2.93
N PRO A 168 0.30 2.32 3.58
CA PRO A 168 1.04 2.04 4.79
C PRO A 168 0.15 1.43 5.86
N TYR A 169 0.72 0.53 6.67
CA TYR A 169 0.00 -0.18 7.73
C TYR A 169 -0.71 0.76 8.72
N SER A 170 -0.09 1.89 9.04
CA SER A 170 -0.64 2.92 9.94
C SER A 170 -1.82 3.71 9.36
N LEU A 171 -2.07 3.62 8.04
CA LEU A 171 -3.20 4.27 7.37
C LEU A 171 -4.32 3.30 7.05
N LEU A 172 -4.17 2.01 7.39
CA LEU A 172 -5.24 1.04 7.29
C LEU A 172 -6.28 1.27 8.39
N PRO A 173 -7.56 0.95 8.14
CA PRO A 173 -8.60 1.04 9.16
C PRO A 173 -8.27 0.17 10.37
N ALA A 174 -8.57 0.66 11.58
CA ALA A 174 -8.17 -0.01 12.82
C ALA A 174 -8.68 -1.47 12.90
N HIS A 175 -9.92 -1.72 12.48
CA HIS A 175 -10.50 -3.06 12.51
C HIS A 175 -9.78 -4.04 11.60
N ALA A 176 -9.22 -3.59 10.46
CA ALA A 176 -8.44 -4.46 9.58
C ALA A 176 -7.12 -4.94 10.21
N THR A 177 -6.59 -4.20 11.19
CA THR A 177 -5.28 -4.45 11.81
C THR A 177 -5.35 -5.13 13.19
N THR A 178 -6.55 -5.34 13.74
CA THR A 178 -6.77 -5.98 15.06
C THR A 178 -6.37 -7.46 15.14
N GLY A 179 -6.02 -8.09 14.01
CA GLY A 179 -5.62 -9.50 13.92
C GLY A 179 -6.80 -10.48 13.94
N GLU A 180 -6.58 -11.69 13.45
CA GLU A 180 -7.65 -12.70 13.25
C GLU A 180 -8.48 -12.97 14.51
N ALA A 181 -7.81 -13.07 15.67
CA ALA A 181 -8.46 -13.39 16.95
C ALA A 181 -9.45 -12.31 17.43
N ALA A 182 -9.30 -11.07 16.96
CA ALA A 182 -10.17 -9.95 17.32
C ALA A 182 -11.09 -9.52 16.16
N GLY A 183 -11.19 -10.34 15.10
CA GLY A 183 -12.06 -10.08 13.94
C GLY A 183 -11.40 -9.30 12.80
N GLY A 184 -10.08 -9.07 12.87
CA GLY A 184 -9.30 -8.46 11.80
C GLY A 184 -8.94 -9.45 10.69
N CYS A 185 -8.38 -8.93 9.59
CA CYS A 185 -8.03 -9.71 8.41
C CYS A 185 -6.58 -10.22 8.44
N ARG A 186 -6.28 -11.21 7.61
CA ARG A 186 -4.90 -11.67 7.37
C ARG A 186 -4.18 -10.69 6.47
N ILE A 187 -2.93 -10.34 6.76
CA ILE A 187 -2.15 -9.44 5.92
C ILE A 187 -0.92 -10.19 5.40
N VAL A 188 -0.78 -10.26 4.08
CA VAL A 188 0.40 -10.80 3.40
C VAL A 188 1.13 -9.63 2.75
N TYR A 189 2.35 -9.34 3.20
CA TYR A 189 3.17 -8.25 2.67
C TYR A 189 4.38 -8.78 1.90
N ILE A 190 4.67 -8.23 0.71
CA ILE A 190 5.91 -8.53 -0.03
C ILE A 190 6.85 -7.32 -0.11
N CYS A 191 8.07 -7.53 0.35
CA CYS A 191 9.20 -6.60 0.23
C CYS A 191 10.10 -7.02 -0.94
N ARG A 192 10.81 -6.03 -1.50
CA ARG A 192 11.91 -6.22 -2.44
C ARG A 192 13.05 -5.29 -2.04
N ASP A 193 14.29 -5.61 -2.42
CA ASP A 193 15.43 -4.71 -2.23
C ASP A 193 15.10 -3.31 -2.79
N PRO A 194 15.32 -2.24 -2.01
CA PRO A 194 14.89 -0.90 -2.41
C PRO A 194 15.57 -0.39 -3.67
N LYS A 195 16.80 -0.82 -3.98
CA LYS A 195 17.52 -0.43 -5.21
C LYS A 195 16.86 -1.08 -6.43
N ASP A 196 16.49 -2.35 -6.31
CA ASP A 196 15.76 -3.06 -7.36
C ASP A 196 14.35 -2.48 -7.58
N THR A 197 13.65 -2.15 -6.49
CA THR A 197 12.34 -1.50 -6.56
C THR A 197 12.42 -0.15 -7.26
N LEU A 198 13.46 0.65 -6.96
CA LEU A 198 13.69 1.94 -7.63
C LEU A 198 13.90 1.76 -9.13
N VAL A 199 14.76 0.82 -9.55
CA VAL A 199 15.01 0.55 -10.98
C VAL A 199 13.74 0.06 -11.68
N SER A 200 12.97 -0.82 -11.03
CA SER A 200 11.69 -1.29 -11.57
C SER A 200 10.66 -0.17 -11.72
N LEU A 201 10.60 0.74 -10.75
CA LEU A 201 9.74 1.92 -10.78
C LEU A 201 10.16 2.90 -11.88
N TRP A 202 11.46 3.12 -12.06
CA TRP A 202 12.01 3.94 -13.13
C TRP A 202 11.58 3.44 -14.50
N HIS A 203 11.86 2.17 -14.82
CA HIS A 203 11.49 1.60 -16.12
C HIS A 203 9.98 1.61 -16.36
N PHE A 204 9.18 1.37 -15.31
CA PHE A 204 7.74 1.42 -15.43
C PHE A 204 7.24 2.85 -15.74
N ASN A 205 7.80 3.87 -15.08
CA ASN A 205 7.46 5.27 -15.33
C ASN A 205 7.85 5.69 -16.75
N SER A 206 9.05 5.35 -17.21
CA SER A 206 9.47 5.63 -18.59
C SER A 206 8.53 4.97 -19.60
N GLY A 207 8.02 3.77 -19.30
CA GLY A 207 7.01 3.11 -20.12
C GLY A 207 5.68 3.88 -20.20
N ILE A 208 5.25 4.52 -19.10
CA ILE A 208 4.05 5.38 -19.08
C ILE A 208 4.28 6.61 -19.95
N GLU A 209 5.40 7.31 -19.79
CA GLU A 209 5.70 8.52 -20.57
C GLU A 209 5.67 8.25 -22.07
N LEU A 210 6.24 7.11 -22.49
CA LEU A 210 6.23 6.69 -23.89
C LEU A 210 4.82 6.38 -24.38
N ALA A 211 3.98 5.75 -23.55
CA ALA A 211 2.60 5.46 -23.91
C ALA A 211 1.74 6.74 -24.04
N ASP A 212 1.94 7.70 -23.12
CA ASP A 212 1.26 8.99 -23.13
C ASP A 212 1.70 9.83 -24.33
N ALA A 213 3.01 9.90 -24.60
CA ALA A 213 3.57 10.59 -25.76
C ALA A 213 3.10 9.99 -27.10
N ALA A 214 2.83 8.68 -27.14
CA ALA A 214 2.29 7.99 -28.31
C ALA A 214 0.76 8.14 -28.46
N GLY A 215 0.06 8.82 -27.53
CA GLY A 215 -1.39 8.95 -27.55
C GLY A 215 -2.12 7.63 -27.28
N ILE A 216 -1.46 6.63 -26.70
CA ILE A 216 -2.01 5.31 -26.36
C ILE A 216 -2.63 5.35 -24.95
N GLY A 217 -3.20 6.49 -24.58
CA GLY A 217 -3.82 6.76 -23.28
C GLY A 217 -5.05 5.86 -23.08
N GLY A 218 -4.81 4.62 -22.63
CA GLY A 218 -5.82 3.58 -22.46
C GLY A 218 -5.33 2.16 -22.74
N GLN A 219 -4.17 1.99 -23.39
CA GLN A 219 -3.60 0.69 -23.73
C GLN A 219 -2.14 0.58 -23.25
N VAL A 220 -1.90 0.94 -21.98
CA VAL A 220 -0.67 0.50 -21.32
C VAL A 220 -0.74 -1.02 -21.27
N ARG A 221 0.12 -1.67 -22.07
CA ARG A 221 0.25 -3.13 -22.12
C ARG A 221 0.33 -3.67 -20.71
N ARG A 222 -0.75 -4.34 -20.28
CA ARG A 222 -0.97 -4.96 -18.96
C ARG A 222 -0.06 -6.18 -18.71
N CYS A 223 1.18 -6.15 -19.16
CA CYS A 223 2.13 -7.25 -19.02
C CYS A 223 3.44 -6.73 -18.47
N VAL A 224 3.46 -6.33 -17.19
CA VAL A 224 4.60 -6.49 -16.27
C VAL A 224 4.09 -6.79 -14.87
#